data_AF-A0A9N9DJB2-F1
#
_entry.id   AF-A0A9N9DJB2-F1
#
_cell.length_a   1.000
_cell.length_b   1.000
_cell.length_c   1.000
_cell.angle_alpha   90.00
_cell.angle_beta   90.00
_cell.angle_gamma   90.00
#
_symmetry.space_group_name_H-M   'P 1'
#
loop_
_entity.id
_entity.type
_entity.pdbx_description
1 polymer ?
#
loop_
_entity_poly.entity_id
_entity_poly.type
_entity_poly.pdbx_seq_one_letter_code
_entity_poly.pdbx_strand_id
1 'polypeptide(L)'
;IVLMRFQKECQTATIIETCGGKRENLMGRSNLVADINCYSYIRLPYVLVKGIAIDDYEERVEKFNIHGCWEWLNGEVLIYELPSMPHEVCISAIVKQINRQCSNADGTNAEIHGAGSTRTRDRNRGKEADASFRPKKLAVTAPNGSNRDNRPWPNLVVEVAYTETLDHAEEVLKYWMSPGRSHDCIIVKIDLVPQDRVPVHMRAWHYCVSAGRGSRNTVPLVTTVMLDYSNLFFC
;
A
#
# COMPACT_ATOMS: atom_id res chain seq x y z
N ILE A 1 -3.53 15.92 14.96
CA ILE A 1 -3.33 14.45 14.96
C ILE A 1 -4.67 13.81 15.30
N VAL A 2 -5.13 12.79 14.58
CA VAL A 2 -6.12 11.81 15.05
C VAL A 2 -5.31 10.69 15.69
N LEU A 3 -5.06 10.77 16.99
CA LEU A 3 -4.40 9.67 17.71
C LEU A 3 -5.45 8.60 17.97
N MET A 4 -5.44 7.50 17.21
CA MET A 4 -6.13 6.28 17.64
C MET A 4 -5.33 5.67 18.79
N ARG A 5 -5.77 5.96 20.01
CA ARG A 5 -5.17 5.37 21.22
C ARG A 5 -5.73 3.96 21.40
N PHE A 6 -4.95 2.93 21.05
CA PHE A 6 -5.26 1.56 21.46
C PHE A 6 -4.97 1.42 22.96
N GLN A 7 -5.98 1.63 23.81
CA GLN A 7 -5.85 1.25 25.22
C GLN A 7 -6.08 -0.25 25.38
N LYS A 8 -5.17 -0.91 26.11
CA LYS A 8 -5.16 -2.36 26.37
C LYS A 8 -6.46 -2.93 26.97
N GLU A 9 -7.34 -2.08 27.49
CA GLU A 9 -8.53 -2.50 28.27
C GLU A 9 -9.86 -1.87 27.80
N CYS A 10 -9.89 -1.08 26.72
CA CYS A 10 -11.13 -0.43 26.25
C CYS A 10 -11.48 -0.82 24.81
N GLN A 11 -12.73 -1.26 24.62
CA GLN A 11 -13.35 -1.73 23.38
C GLN A 11 -13.62 -0.62 22.33
N THR A 12 -12.90 0.50 22.37
CA THR A 12 -13.21 1.70 21.58
C THR A 12 -11.93 2.36 21.05
N ALA A 13 -11.87 2.57 19.73
CA ALA A 13 -10.89 3.44 19.11
C ALA A 13 -11.39 4.89 19.26
N THR A 14 -10.75 5.67 20.13
CA THR A 14 -11.07 7.10 20.31
C THR A 14 -10.16 7.93 19.42
N ILE A 15 -10.76 8.74 18.56
CA ILE A 15 -10.10 9.77 17.75
C ILE A 15 -9.81 10.96 18.68
N ILE A 16 -8.55 11.21 19.01
CA ILE A 16 -8.15 12.41 19.75
C ILE A 16 -7.57 13.40 18.75
N GLU A 17 -8.29 14.49 18.47
CA GLU A 17 -7.77 15.65 17.76
C GLU A 17 -6.79 16.42 18.66
N THR A 18 -5.51 16.48 18.28
CA THR A 18 -4.58 17.46 18.84
C THR A 18 -4.11 18.42 17.75
N CYS A 19 -4.84 19.52 17.60
CA CYS A 19 -4.36 20.84 17.18
C CYS A 19 -5.26 21.87 17.89
N GLY A 20 -4.75 22.54 18.93
CA GLY A 20 -5.41 23.70 19.54
C GLY A 20 -6.75 23.45 20.22
N GLY A 21 -6.78 22.65 21.29
CA GLY A 21 -7.74 22.76 22.40
C GLY A 21 -9.24 22.85 22.07
N LYS A 22 -9.89 21.70 21.86
CA LYS A 22 -11.21 21.34 22.42
C LYS A 22 -11.45 19.84 22.23
N ARG A 23 -11.92 19.17 23.28
CA ARG A 23 -12.25 17.74 23.28
C ARG A 23 -13.68 17.57 22.81
N GLU A 24 -13.92 16.98 21.65
CA GLU A 24 -15.26 16.55 21.23
C GLU A 24 -15.26 15.06 20.86
N ASN A 25 -16.27 14.34 21.34
CA ASN A 25 -16.52 12.93 21.04
C ASN A 25 -17.22 12.83 19.67
N LEU A 26 -16.50 12.45 18.62
CA LEU A 26 -17.09 12.23 17.30
C LEU A 26 -17.42 10.74 17.10
N MET A 27 -18.62 10.33 17.50
CA MET A 27 -19.23 9.10 16.99
C MET A 27 -19.82 9.36 15.61
N GLY A 28 -19.35 8.64 14.57
CA GLY A 28 -20.19 8.28 13.43
C GLY A 28 -20.12 9.09 12.13
N ARG A 29 -18.98 9.69 11.72
CA ARG A 29 -18.85 10.25 10.36
C ARG A 29 -17.61 9.74 9.63
N SER A 30 -17.86 9.10 8.49
CA SER A 30 -16.95 8.28 7.68
C SER A 30 -16.13 9.05 6.63
N ASN A 31 -15.77 10.32 6.88
CA ASN A 31 -14.92 11.07 5.94
C ASN A 31 -13.79 11.77 6.72
N LEU A 32 -12.61 11.14 6.75
CA LEU A 32 -11.38 11.72 7.32
C LEU A 32 -10.61 12.46 6.22
N VAL A 33 -10.60 13.79 6.28
CA VAL A 33 -9.65 14.63 5.54
C VAL A 33 -8.70 15.23 6.57
N ALA A 34 -7.44 14.79 6.56
CA ALA A 34 -6.42 15.30 7.48
C ALA A 34 -5.79 16.60 6.95
N ASP A 35 -5.73 17.61 7.82
CA ASP A 35 -5.22 18.96 7.55
C ASP A 35 -3.67 18.97 7.41
N ILE A 36 -3.12 19.53 6.32
CA ILE A 36 -1.67 19.45 5.97
C ILE A 36 -0.75 20.17 6.95
N ASN A 37 -1.26 21.14 7.70
CA ASN A 37 -0.47 21.79 8.76
C ASN A 37 -0.08 20.84 9.92
N CYS A 38 -0.64 19.63 9.97
CA CYS A 38 -0.23 18.58 10.91
C CYS A 38 0.91 17.67 10.36
N TYR A 39 1.29 17.80 9.09
CA TYR A 39 2.25 16.91 8.41
C TYR A 39 3.72 17.24 8.74
N SER A 40 4.02 18.44 9.25
CA SER A 40 5.39 18.88 9.54
C SER A 40 6.01 18.27 10.82
N TYR A 41 5.21 17.57 11.64
CA TYR A 41 5.63 17.05 12.95
C TYR A 41 5.74 15.52 13.03
N ILE A 42 5.29 14.78 12.01
CA ILE A 42 5.29 13.32 12.03
C ILE A 42 6.28 12.81 10.98
N ARG A 43 7.27 12.04 11.43
CA ARG A 43 8.15 11.28 10.54
C ARG A 43 7.55 9.89 10.34
N LEU A 44 7.22 9.57 9.10
CA LEU A 44 6.81 8.23 8.68
C LEU A 44 8.04 7.40 8.30
N PRO A 45 8.00 6.07 8.49
CA PRO A 45 6.94 5.32 9.17
C PRO A 45 6.90 5.60 10.69
N TYR A 46 5.71 5.63 11.27
CA TYR A 46 5.47 5.88 12.70
C TYR A 46 4.97 4.61 13.40
N VAL A 47 5.69 4.15 14.43
CA VAL A 47 5.28 2.98 15.23
C VAL A 47 4.13 3.36 16.16
N LEU A 48 2.94 2.82 15.90
CA LEU A 48 1.72 3.06 16.67
C LEU A 48 1.68 2.24 17.97
N VAL A 49 2.04 0.95 17.88
CA VAL A 49 2.02 0.03 19.03
C VAL A 49 3.01 -1.12 18.83
N LYS A 50 3.52 -1.68 19.93
CA LYS A 50 4.48 -2.80 19.95
C LYS A 50 3.92 -3.99 20.76
N GLY A 51 4.46 -5.17 20.51
CA GLY A 51 4.11 -6.41 21.21
C GLY A 51 2.74 -6.96 20.83
N ILE A 52 2.29 -6.73 19.60
CA ILE A 52 1.03 -7.23 19.07
C ILE A 52 1.27 -8.49 18.24
N ALA A 53 0.57 -9.59 18.53
CA ALA A 53 0.63 -10.76 17.67
C ALA A 53 -0.03 -10.47 16.31
N ILE A 54 0.42 -11.13 15.24
CA ILE A 54 -0.14 -10.91 13.89
C ILE A 54 -1.64 -11.24 13.84
N ASP A 55 -2.09 -12.27 14.56
CA ASP A 55 -3.49 -12.67 14.57
C ASP A 55 -4.36 -11.61 15.29
N ASP A 56 -3.87 -11.00 16.38
CA ASP A 56 -4.54 -9.88 17.06
C ASP A 56 -4.62 -8.64 16.16
N TYR A 57 -3.56 -8.38 15.39
CA TYR A 57 -3.55 -7.30 14.40
C TYR A 57 -4.62 -7.56 13.34
N GLU A 58 -4.63 -8.75 12.74
CA GLU A 58 -5.57 -9.17 11.68
C GLU A 58 -7.02 -9.09 12.14
N GLU A 59 -7.34 -9.55 13.35
CA GLU A 59 -8.68 -9.45 13.92
C GLU A 59 -9.12 -7.98 14.06
N ARG A 60 -8.22 -7.11 14.54
CA ARG A 60 -8.54 -5.70 14.79
C ARG A 60 -8.74 -4.91 13.51
N VAL A 61 -7.85 -5.05 12.54
CA VAL A 61 -7.97 -4.34 11.25
C VAL A 61 -9.24 -4.72 10.51
N GLU A 62 -9.65 -5.99 10.58
CA GLU A 62 -10.92 -6.47 10.02
C GLU A 62 -12.10 -5.89 10.79
N LYS A 63 -12.09 -6.01 12.13
CA LYS A 63 -13.17 -5.53 13.00
C LYS A 63 -13.44 -4.04 12.85
N PHE A 64 -12.40 -3.24 12.66
CA PHE A 64 -12.51 -1.79 12.52
C PHE A 64 -12.46 -1.31 11.06
N ASN A 65 -12.35 -2.23 10.09
CA ASN A 65 -12.25 -1.94 8.66
C ASN A 65 -11.17 -0.88 8.35
N ILE A 66 -9.95 -1.12 8.80
CA ILE A 66 -8.84 -0.18 8.62
C ILE A 66 -7.72 -0.86 7.81
N HIS A 67 -7.47 -0.32 6.62
CA HIS A 67 -6.66 -0.92 5.57
C HIS A 67 -5.80 0.13 4.84
N GLY A 68 -4.76 -0.31 4.14
CA GLY A 68 -4.01 0.49 3.15
C GLY A 68 -3.00 1.52 3.66
N CYS A 69 -3.02 1.95 4.92
CA CYS A 69 -2.11 2.99 5.43
C CYS A 69 -1.16 2.52 6.54
N TRP A 70 -1.24 1.25 6.90
CA TRP A 70 -0.50 0.68 8.01
C TRP A 70 -0.20 -0.80 7.82
N GLU A 71 0.84 -1.27 8.50
CA GLU A 71 1.30 -2.65 8.38
C GLU A 71 1.76 -3.23 9.71
N TRP A 72 1.82 -4.56 9.75
CA TRP A 72 2.40 -5.30 10.86
C TRP A 72 3.77 -5.83 10.48
N LEU A 73 4.77 -5.48 11.31
CA LEU A 73 6.16 -5.88 11.16
C LEU A 73 6.71 -6.34 12.51
N ASN A 74 7.01 -7.63 12.64
CA ASN A 74 7.70 -8.19 13.81
C ASN A 74 7.11 -7.79 15.17
N GLY A 75 5.79 -7.74 15.28
CA GLY A 75 5.10 -7.39 16.52
C GLY A 75 4.83 -5.90 16.70
N GLU A 76 5.21 -5.06 15.74
CA GLU A 76 4.91 -3.64 15.70
C GLU A 76 3.86 -3.34 14.64
N VAL A 77 2.96 -2.39 14.93
CA VAL A 77 2.04 -1.81 13.95
C VAL A 77 2.56 -0.43 13.58
N LEU A 78 2.77 -0.19 12.29
CA LEU A 78 3.33 1.04 11.76
C LEU A 78 2.33 1.73 10.85
N ILE A 79 2.26 3.05 10.93
CA ILE A 79 1.63 3.89 9.90
C ILE A 79 2.76 4.32 8.96
N TYR A 80 2.65 4.01 7.68
CA TYR A 80 3.69 4.32 6.68
C TYR A 80 3.23 5.34 5.63
N GLU A 81 1.93 5.47 5.44
CA GLU A 81 1.27 6.38 4.50
C GLU A 81 0.10 7.06 5.24
N LEU A 82 -0.23 8.29 4.86
CA LEU A 82 -1.48 8.95 5.24
C LEU A 82 -2.42 8.97 4.04
N PRO A 83 -3.71 8.60 4.21
CA PRO A 83 -4.68 8.67 3.14
C PRO A 83 -4.75 10.08 2.55
N SER A 84 -4.67 10.18 1.22
CA SER A 84 -4.68 11.47 0.53
C SER A 84 -5.29 11.36 -0.85
N MET A 85 -5.90 12.43 -1.33
CA MET A 85 -6.50 12.45 -2.68
C MET A 85 -5.46 12.18 -3.79
N PRO A 86 -4.23 12.76 -3.78
CA PRO A 86 -3.25 12.45 -4.80
C PRO A 86 -2.90 10.95 -4.86
N HIS A 87 -2.72 10.31 -3.72
CA HIS A 87 -2.48 8.87 -3.64
C HIS A 87 -3.55 8.06 -4.38
N GLU A 88 -4.82 8.25 -4.00
CA GLU A 88 -5.95 7.50 -4.57
C GLU A 88 -6.18 7.77 -6.06
N VAL A 89 -5.99 9.01 -6.51
CA VAL A 89 -6.13 9.38 -7.92
C VAL A 89 -5.06 8.70 -8.77
N CYS A 90 -3.82 8.65 -8.28
CA CYS A 90 -2.72 7.99 -8.98
C CYS A 90 -3.00 6.48 -9.12
N ILE A 91 -3.39 5.81 -8.03
CA ILE A 91 -3.74 4.39 -8.05
C ILE A 91 -4.86 4.13 -9.06
N SER A 92 -5.94 4.91 -8.97
CA SER A 92 -7.10 4.78 -9.88
C SER A 92 -6.70 4.92 -11.34
N ALA A 93 -5.81 5.86 -11.66
CA ALA A 93 -5.36 6.09 -13.02
C ALA A 93 -4.49 4.93 -13.54
N ILE A 94 -3.58 4.40 -12.72
CA ILE A 94 -2.75 3.23 -13.07
C ILE A 94 -3.63 2.00 -13.30
N VAL A 95 -4.55 1.71 -12.37
CA VAL A 95 -5.49 0.59 -12.47
C VAL A 95 -6.35 0.70 -13.73
N LYS A 96 -6.86 1.91 -14.04
CA LYS A 96 -7.61 2.18 -15.28
C LYS A 96 -6.80 1.83 -16.54
N GLN A 97 -5.51 2.18 -16.57
CA GLN A 97 -4.65 1.86 -17.71
C GLN A 97 -4.36 0.36 -17.81
N ILE A 98 -4.03 -0.31 -16.70
CA ILE A 98 -3.81 -1.76 -16.68
C ILE A 98 -5.04 -2.49 -17.22
N ASN A 99 -6.23 -2.20 -16.70
CA ASN A 99 -7.47 -2.82 -17.15
C ASN A 99 -7.73 -2.58 -18.64
N ARG A 100 -7.51 -1.35 -19.13
CA ARG A 100 -7.66 -1.03 -20.56
C ARG A 100 -6.74 -1.87 -21.44
N GLN A 101 -5.46 -1.99 -21.06
CA GLN A 101 -4.47 -2.75 -21.82
C GLN A 101 -4.72 -4.26 -21.76
N CYS A 102 -5.31 -4.76 -20.67
CA CYS A 102 -5.61 -6.17 -20.47
C CYS A 102 -6.98 -6.59 -21.00
N SER A 103 -7.85 -5.66 -21.39
CA SER A 103 -9.25 -5.95 -21.78
C SER A 103 -9.39 -6.97 -22.92
N ASN A 104 -8.43 -7.03 -23.84
CA ASN A 104 -8.42 -8.04 -24.91
C ASN A 104 -8.24 -9.48 -24.41
N ALA A 105 -7.75 -9.67 -23.17
CA ALA A 105 -7.60 -10.97 -22.55
C ALA A 105 -8.83 -11.40 -21.74
N ASP A 106 -9.85 -10.54 -21.63
CA ASP A 106 -11.06 -10.82 -20.85
C ASP A 106 -11.77 -12.08 -21.36
N GLY A 107 -12.20 -12.94 -20.44
CA GLY A 107 -12.85 -14.21 -20.76
C GLY A 107 -11.92 -15.32 -21.30
N THR A 108 -10.60 -15.07 -21.38
CA THR A 108 -9.61 -16.05 -21.83
C THR A 108 -8.82 -16.66 -20.67
N ASN A 109 -7.97 -17.64 -20.97
CA ASN A 109 -7.02 -18.19 -19.98
C ASN A 109 -5.89 -17.22 -19.61
N ALA A 110 -5.76 -16.09 -20.33
CA ALA A 110 -4.82 -15.02 -20.03
C ALA A 110 -5.45 -13.87 -19.23
N GLU A 111 -6.73 -13.99 -18.86
CA GLU A 111 -7.46 -13.00 -18.08
C GLU A 111 -6.74 -12.67 -16.76
N ILE A 112 -6.69 -11.39 -16.44
CA ILE A 112 -6.08 -10.85 -15.22
C ILE A 112 -7.18 -10.23 -14.36
N HIS A 113 -7.24 -10.62 -13.09
CA HIS A 113 -8.18 -10.08 -12.12
C HIS A 113 -7.47 -9.09 -11.19
N GLY A 114 -8.11 -7.95 -10.96
CA GLY A 114 -7.77 -7.07 -9.85
C GLY A 114 -8.05 -7.77 -8.52
N ALA A 115 -7.04 -7.78 -7.64
CA ALA A 115 -7.14 -8.24 -6.26
C ALA A 115 -7.11 -7.07 -5.25
N GLY A 116 -6.93 -5.83 -5.72
CA GLY A 116 -6.94 -4.62 -4.91
C GLY A 116 -5.96 -4.70 -3.74
N SER A 117 -6.34 -4.11 -2.60
CA SER A 117 -5.58 -4.12 -1.35
C SER A 117 -5.80 -5.37 -0.50
N THR A 118 -5.88 -6.54 -1.14
CA THR A 118 -5.99 -7.81 -0.41
C THR A 118 -4.70 -8.09 0.36
N ARG A 119 -4.84 -8.37 1.64
CA ARG A 119 -3.71 -8.69 2.52
C ARG A 119 -2.97 -9.95 2.07
N THR A 120 -1.66 -9.84 2.11
CA THR A 120 -0.72 -10.95 1.99
C THR A 120 0.11 -11.04 3.26
N ARG A 121 0.66 -12.21 3.59
CA ARG A 121 1.56 -12.34 4.73
C ARG A 121 2.60 -13.43 4.55
N ASP A 122 3.77 -13.15 5.12
CA ASP A 122 4.78 -14.16 5.43
C ASP A 122 4.79 -14.48 6.94
N ARG A 123 5.86 -15.07 7.46
CA ARG A 123 5.96 -15.42 8.88
C ARG A 123 5.95 -14.19 9.80
N ASN A 124 6.51 -13.08 9.33
CA ASN A 124 6.97 -11.94 10.11
C ASN A 124 6.43 -10.59 9.62
N ARG A 125 5.72 -10.59 8.49
CA ARG A 125 5.17 -9.39 7.85
C ARG A 125 3.79 -9.67 7.27
N GLY A 126 2.86 -8.74 7.45
CA GLY A 126 1.58 -8.70 6.75
C GLY A 126 1.47 -7.39 5.99
N LYS A 127 1.17 -7.45 4.69
CA LYS A 127 1.13 -6.27 3.82
C LYS A 127 0.00 -6.31 2.81
N GLU A 128 -0.57 -5.14 2.58
CA GLU A 128 -1.56 -4.83 1.56
C GLU A 128 -0.88 -3.96 0.51
N ALA A 129 -1.07 -4.30 -0.76
CA ALA A 129 -0.66 -3.42 -1.85
C ALA A 129 -1.70 -2.31 -2.04
N ASP A 130 -1.31 -1.18 -2.61
CA ASP A 130 -2.27 -0.17 -3.05
C ASP A 130 -3.17 -0.69 -4.18
N ALA A 131 -2.56 -1.41 -5.13
CA ALA A 131 -3.32 -2.27 -6.04
C ALA A 131 -2.53 -3.53 -6.40
N SER A 132 -3.25 -4.62 -6.65
CA SER A 132 -2.63 -5.87 -7.05
C SER A 132 -3.47 -6.62 -8.08
N PHE A 133 -2.80 -7.45 -8.86
CA PHE A 133 -3.40 -8.19 -9.96
C PHE A 133 -2.87 -9.61 -10.02
N ARG A 134 -3.72 -10.54 -10.43
CA ARG A 134 -3.35 -11.94 -10.62
C ARG A 134 -4.01 -12.51 -11.88
N PRO A 135 -3.32 -13.34 -12.66
CA PRO A 135 -3.95 -14.11 -13.70
C PRO A 135 -4.97 -15.08 -13.10
N LYS A 136 -5.93 -15.49 -13.92
CA LYS A 136 -6.83 -16.59 -13.64
C LYS A 136 -6.05 -17.91 -13.58
N LYS A 137 -5.47 -18.21 -12.42
CA LYS A 137 -4.78 -19.47 -12.14
C LYS A 137 -5.58 -20.31 -11.16
N LEU A 138 -5.43 -21.63 -11.28
CA LEU A 138 -5.84 -22.59 -10.26
C LEU A 138 -5.13 -22.26 -8.93
N ALA A 139 -5.73 -22.66 -7.81
CA ALA A 139 -5.12 -22.51 -6.50
C ALA A 139 -3.70 -23.11 -6.51
N VAL A 140 -2.71 -22.34 -6.08
CA VAL A 140 -1.32 -22.80 -6.02
C VAL A 140 -1.14 -23.62 -4.75
N THR A 141 -0.49 -24.78 -4.84
CA THR A 141 -0.21 -25.61 -3.67
C THR A 141 0.89 -24.96 -2.84
N ALA A 142 0.59 -24.70 -1.56
CA ALA A 142 1.60 -24.27 -0.61
C ALA A 142 2.77 -25.27 -0.54
N PRO A 143 4.01 -24.82 -0.32
CA PRO A 143 4.41 -23.45 0.05
C PRO A 143 4.74 -22.54 -1.14
N ASN A 144 4.69 -23.05 -2.38
CA ASN A 144 5.22 -22.32 -3.53
C ASN A 144 4.16 -21.45 -4.17
N GLY A 145 4.40 -20.14 -4.24
CA GLY A 145 3.47 -19.20 -4.89
C GLY A 145 2.20 -18.91 -4.08
N SER A 146 2.11 -19.39 -2.83
CA SER A 146 1.07 -19.00 -1.88
C SER A 146 1.64 -18.27 -0.67
N ASN A 147 0.87 -17.36 -0.11
CA ASN A 147 1.13 -16.75 1.18
C ASN A 147 0.82 -17.74 2.33
N ARG A 148 1.00 -17.31 3.57
CA ARG A 148 0.77 -18.16 4.76
C ARG A 148 -0.68 -18.67 4.90
N ASP A 149 -1.64 -18.01 4.27
CA ASP A 149 -3.07 -18.39 4.30
C ASP A 149 -3.46 -19.27 3.10
N ASN A 150 -2.47 -19.87 2.43
CA ASN A 150 -2.65 -20.66 1.21
C ASN A 150 -3.32 -19.87 0.07
N ARG A 151 -3.25 -18.54 0.10
CA ARG A 151 -3.73 -17.69 -1.01
C ARG A 151 -2.59 -17.41 -1.97
N PRO A 152 -2.81 -17.40 -3.30
CA PRO A 152 -1.77 -17.06 -4.26
C PRO A 152 -1.19 -15.66 -3.97
N TRP A 153 0.12 -15.50 -4.15
CA TRP A 153 0.71 -14.16 -4.25
C TRP A 153 0.16 -13.45 -5.51
N PRO A 154 -0.02 -12.12 -5.47
CA PRO A 154 -0.30 -11.35 -6.68
C PRO A 154 0.87 -11.49 -7.66
N ASN A 155 0.58 -11.40 -8.95
CA ASN A 155 1.61 -11.44 -10.00
C ASN A 155 2.17 -10.05 -10.30
N LEU A 156 1.30 -9.04 -10.26
CA LEU A 156 1.64 -7.63 -10.43
C LEU A 156 1.16 -6.87 -9.20
N VAL A 157 2.03 -6.02 -8.66
CA VAL A 157 1.74 -5.12 -7.54
C VAL A 157 2.03 -3.68 -7.96
N VAL A 158 1.19 -2.76 -7.52
CA VAL A 158 1.37 -1.31 -7.65
C VAL A 158 1.41 -0.74 -6.24
N GLU A 159 2.43 0.07 -5.96
CA GLU A 159 2.58 0.85 -4.73
C GLU A 159 2.82 2.32 -5.11
N VAL A 160 2.14 3.24 -4.42
CA VAL A 160 2.19 4.67 -4.66
C VAL A 160 2.62 5.37 -3.38
N ALA A 161 3.90 5.73 -3.28
CA ALA A 161 4.39 6.49 -2.14
C ALA A 161 4.10 7.98 -2.32
N TYR A 162 3.11 8.55 -1.63
CA TYR A 162 2.94 10.01 -1.57
C TYR A 162 3.59 10.59 -0.32
N THR A 163 3.04 10.25 0.83
CA THR A 163 3.59 10.64 2.14
C THR A 163 4.64 9.67 2.65
N GLU A 164 4.61 8.43 2.14
CA GLU A 164 5.60 7.41 2.40
C GLU A 164 7.01 7.83 1.93
N THR A 165 8.02 7.44 2.70
CA THR A 165 9.43 7.70 2.39
C THR A 165 9.94 6.73 1.31
N LEU A 166 10.96 7.15 0.56
CA LEU A 166 11.57 6.27 -0.44
C LEU A 166 12.22 5.03 0.22
N ASP A 167 12.85 5.21 1.38
CA ASP A 167 13.47 4.11 2.14
C ASP A 167 12.43 3.04 2.51
N HIS A 168 11.23 3.46 2.95
CA HIS A 168 10.15 2.51 3.23
C HIS A 168 9.69 1.83 1.93
N ALA A 169 9.51 2.57 0.84
CA ALA A 169 9.14 2.00 -0.46
C ALA A 169 10.16 0.96 -0.98
N GLU A 170 11.44 1.14 -0.69
CA GLU A 170 12.48 0.14 -1.00
C GLU A 170 12.36 -1.12 -0.12
N GLU A 171 11.96 -1.01 1.15
CA GLU A 171 11.64 -2.17 1.99
C GLU A 171 10.39 -2.89 1.51
N VAL A 172 9.37 -2.13 1.08
CA VAL A 172 8.16 -2.65 0.43
C VAL A 172 8.53 -3.45 -0.82
N LEU A 173 9.42 -2.91 -1.66
CA LEU A 173 9.93 -3.61 -2.84
C LEU A 173 10.55 -4.96 -2.49
N LYS A 174 11.40 -5.01 -1.45
CA LYS A 174 12.03 -6.26 -0.99
C LYS A 174 10.99 -7.27 -0.53
N TYR A 175 9.91 -6.82 0.10
CA TYR A 175 8.79 -7.70 0.46
C TYR A 175 8.13 -8.31 -0.77
N TRP A 176 7.75 -7.52 -1.78
CA TRP A 176 7.05 -8.04 -2.96
C TRP A 176 7.93 -8.87 -3.89
N MET A 177 9.19 -8.47 -4.08
CA MET A 177 10.13 -9.10 -5.01
C MET A 177 10.96 -10.23 -4.40
N SER A 178 10.64 -10.65 -3.17
CA SER A 178 11.26 -11.84 -2.58
C SER A 178 10.96 -13.09 -3.41
N PRO A 179 11.88 -14.08 -3.46
CA PRO A 179 11.71 -15.28 -4.28
C PRO A 179 10.35 -15.98 -4.04
N GLY A 180 9.66 -16.34 -5.13
CA GLY A 180 8.39 -17.06 -5.09
C GLY A 180 7.15 -16.21 -4.80
N ARG A 181 7.27 -14.87 -4.82
CA ARG A 181 6.16 -13.92 -4.62
C ARG A 181 5.76 -13.23 -5.93
N SER A 182 5.68 -11.90 -5.95
CA SER A 182 5.28 -11.12 -7.11
C SER A 182 6.30 -11.21 -8.23
N HIS A 183 5.81 -11.22 -9.48
CA HIS A 183 6.68 -11.23 -10.65
C HIS A 183 7.04 -9.79 -11.08
N ASP A 184 6.07 -8.89 -10.98
CA ASP A 184 6.21 -7.48 -11.32
C ASP A 184 5.78 -6.59 -10.15
N CYS A 185 6.53 -5.50 -9.95
CA CYS A 185 6.19 -4.45 -9.01
C CYS A 185 6.39 -3.08 -9.68
N ILE A 186 5.38 -2.24 -9.62
CA ILE A 186 5.43 -0.83 -10.03
C ILE A 186 5.43 0.00 -8.76
N ILE A 187 6.46 0.83 -8.59
CA ILE A 187 6.52 1.81 -7.51
C ILE A 187 6.41 3.20 -8.12
N VAL A 188 5.50 4.02 -7.61
CA VAL A 188 5.37 5.42 -7.99
C VAL A 188 5.65 6.29 -6.78
N LYS A 189 6.67 7.14 -6.86
CA LYS A 189 6.91 8.20 -5.88
C LYS A 189 6.35 9.52 -6.41
N ILE A 190 5.37 10.07 -5.69
CA ILE A 190 4.85 11.40 -5.94
C ILE A 190 5.58 12.39 -5.02
N ASP A 191 6.04 13.52 -5.56
CA ASP A 191 6.67 14.54 -4.74
C ASP A 191 5.63 15.28 -3.88
N LEU A 192 5.95 15.45 -2.60
CA LEU A 192 5.08 16.16 -1.66
C LEU A 192 4.97 17.64 -2.02
N VAL A 193 3.75 18.17 -1.90
CA VAL A 193 3.45 19.58 -2.17
C VAL A 193 2.59 20.18 -1.05
N PRO A 194 2.60 21.52 -0.87
CA PRO A 194 1.75 22.21 0.10
C PRO A 194 0.23 21.98 -0.11
N GLN A 195 -0.54 22.27 0.95
CA GLN A 195 -1.99 22.11 1.02
C GLN A 195 -2.75 23.11 0.15
N ASP A 196 -2.95 22.78 -1.12
CA ASP A 196 -3.66 23.59 -2.14
C ASP A 196 -3.04 23.36 -3.52
N ARG A 197 -1.84 22.77 -3.57
CA ARG A 197 -1.15 22.49 -4.82
C ARG A 197 -1.43 21.07 -5.27
N VAL A 198 -1.52 20.93 -6.58
CA VAL A 198 -1.52 19.63 -7.24
C VAL A 198 -0.06 19.20 -7.39
N PRO A 199 0.31 17.96 -7.03
CA PRO A 199 1.63 17.44 -7.37
C PRO A 199 1.84 17.53 -8.88
N VAL A 200 3.04 17.87 -9.34
CA VAL A 200 3.36 17.96 -10.77
C VAL A 200 4.47 17.00 -11.18
N HIS A 201 5.24 16.50 -10.21
CA HIS A 201 6.33 15.56 -10.45
C HIS A 201 6.02 14.21 -9.80
N MET A 202 6.19 13.15 -10.58
CA MET A 202 6.29 11.81 -10.04
C MET A 202 7.42 11.04 -10.72
N ARG A 203 7.94 10.05 -10.01
CA ARG A 203 8.89 9.06 -10.51
C ARG A 203 8.21 7.71 -10.46
N ALA A 204 8.25 6.98 -11.56
CA ALA A 204 7.77 5.61 -11.61
C ALA A 204 8.93 4.66 -11.92
N TRP A 205 8.93 3.52 -11.23
CA TRP A 205 9.87 2.42 -11.43
C TRP A 205 9.11 1.12 -11.64
N HIS A 206 9.55 0.33 -12.61
CA HIS A 206 9.07 -1.03 -12.82
C HIS A 206 10.20 -2.02 -12.55
N TYR A 207 9.89 -3.01 -11.72
CA TYR A 207 10.77 -4.10 -11.36
C TYR A 207 10.16 -5.42 -11.80
N CYS A 208 10.98 -6.27 -12.41
CA CYS A 208 10.54 -7.55 -12.95
C CYS A 208 11.56 -8.65 -12.58
N VAL A 209 11.09 -9.78 -12.04
CA VAL A 209 11.95 -10.91 -11.68
C VAL A 209 12.71 -11.45 -12.89
N SER A 210 12.13 -11.37 -14.09
CA SER A 210 12.73 -11.88 -15.33
C SER A 210 13.85 -10.99 -15.90
N ALA A 211 13.93 -9.71 -15.51
CA ALA A 211 15.00 -8.82 -15.98
C ALA A 211 16.38 -9.17 -15.39
N GLY A 212 16.43 -10.01 -14.33
CA GLY A 212 17.64 -10.36 -13.59
C GLY A 212 18.31 -11.66 -14.02
N ARG A 213 17.87 -12.32 -15.10
CA ARG A 213 18.46 -13.60 -15.56
C ARG A 213 19.92 -13.51 -16.05
N GLY A 214 20.56 -12.35 -15.95
CA GLY A 214 22.00 -12.15 -16.20
C GLY A 214 22.85 -11.70 -15.00
N SER A 215 22.27 -11.36 -13.84
CA SER A 215 23.01 -10.83 -12.69
C SER A 215 22.38 -11.27 -11.38
N ARG A 216 22.99 -12.25 -10.72
CA ARG A 216 22.62 -12.63 -9.35
C ARG A 216 23.01 -11.48 -8.42
N ASN A 217 22.00 -10.84 -7.82
CA ASN A 217 22.03 -9.96 -6.62
C ASN A 217 21.53 -8.51 -6.79
N THR A 218 20.91 -8.15 -7.91
CA THR A 218 20.25 -6.84 -8.03
C THR A 218 18.87 -6.98 -8.65
N VAL A 219 17.84 -6.43 -7.99
CA VAL A 219 16.52 -6.25 -8.60
C VAL A 219 16.75 -5.24 -9.74
N PRO A 220 16.63 -5.63 -11.01
CA PRO A 220 16.94 -4.75 -12.11
C PRO A 220 15.83 -3.72 -12.19
N LEU A 221 16.21 -2.45 -12.05
CA LEU A 221 15.34 -1.35 -12.40
C LEU A 221 15.22 -1.32 -13.93
N VAL A 222 14.01 -1.55 -14.45
CA VAL A 222 13.82 -1.68 -15.91
C VAL A 222 13.56 -0.32 -16.56
N THR A 223 12.94 0.64 -15.86
CA THR A 223 12.69 1.98 -16.41
C THR A 223 12.42 2.99 -15.29
N THR A 224 13.04 4.17 -15.35
CA THR A 224 12.60 5.37 -14.62
C THR A 224 11.87 6.27 -15.59
N VAL A 225 10.61 6.59 -15.32
CA VAL A 225 9.89 7.61 -16.07
C VAL A 225 9.57 8.77 -15.14
N MET A 226 10.04 9.97 -15.50
CA MET A 226 9.52 11.21 -14.94
C MET A 226 8.19 11.49 -15.61
N LEU A 227 7.10 11.37 -14.88
CA LEU A 227 5.76 11.64 -15.41
C LEU A 227 5.25 12.96 -14.85
N ASP A 228 4.61 13.74 -15.72
CA ASP A 228 3.88 14.93 -15.32
C ASP A 228 2.46 14.52 -14.88
N TYR A 229 2.13 14.85 -13.64
CA TYR A 229 0.86 14.54 -13.01
C TYR A 229 -0.33 15.23 -13.69
N SER A 230 -0.11 16.34 -14.40
CA SER A 230 -1.15 17.07 -15.13
C SER A 230 -1.77 16.24 -16.27
N ASN A 231 -1.05 15.26 -16.81
CA ASN A 231 -1.55 14.35 -17.85
C ASN A 231 -2.49 13.25 -17.31
N LEU A 232 -2.60 13.08 -15.99
CA LEU A 232 -3.51 12.10 -15.37
C LEU A 232 -4.91 12.69 -15.10
N PHE A 233 -5.06 14.01 -15.12
CA PHE A 233 -6.31 14.72 -14.76
C PHE A 233 -7.28 14.96 -15.93
N PHE A 234 -6.95 14.57 -17.16
CA PHE A 234 -7.85 14.68 -18.31
C PHE A 234 -8.23 13.28 -18.83
N CYS A 235 -9.26 12.66 -18.26
CA CYS A 235 -9.98 11.54 -18.90
C CYS A 235 -11.34 11.27 -18.24
#